data_AF-A0AAW9EYN2-F1
#
_entry.id   AF-A0AAW9EYN2-F1
#
_cell.length_a   1.000
_cell.length_b   1.000
_cell.length_c   1.000
_cell.angle_alpha   90.00
_cell.angle_beta   90.00
_cell.angle_gamma   90.00
#
_symmetry.space_group_name_H-M   'P 1'
#
loop_
_entity.id
_entity.type
_entity.pdbx_description
1 polymer ?
#
loop_
_entity_poly.entity_id
_entity_poly.type
_entity_poly.pdbx_seq_one_letter_code
_entity_poly.pdbx_strand_id
1 'polypeptide(L)'
;MNTAQIFELVQQPSAAEVALAEMRAQFGRNGAASRWSRLPTRARAVICYAAGVSTTLAGRELDQFDFDQQEAIRLALGELLATLHEFDGGVLHRREWHRTTRRIEGPTRGELEQAAFEDKRRALLNEQASTLESRIAALRKAAGSGQ
;
A
#
# COMPACT_ATOMS: atom_id res chain seq x y z
N MET A 1 12.25 -1.61 28.86
CA MET A 1 11.33 -0.60 28.29
C MET A 1 12.16 0.31 27.40
N ASN A 2 11.98 0.22 26.08
CA ASN A 2 12.77 0.98 25.12
C ASN A 2 11.95 2.20 24.70
N THR A 3 12.28 3.38 25.21
CA THR A 3 11.62 4.64 24.84
C THR A 3 12.29 5.20 23.59
N ALA A 4 11.82 4.78 22.41
CA ALA A 4 12.22 5.40 21.16
C ALA A 4 11.78 6.88 21.19
N GLN A 5 12.74 7.79 21.21
CA GLN A 5 12.50 9.22 21.06
C GLN A 5 12.07 9.47 19.62
N ILE A 6 10.80 9.80 19.43
CA ILE A 6 10.26 10.26 18.15
C ILE A 6 10.78 11.70 17.99
N PHE A 7 11.79 11.89 17.15
CA PHE A 7 12.19 13.22 16.72
C PHE A 7 11.18 13.68 15.67
N GLU A 8 10.26 14.57 16.04
CA GLU A 8 9.50 15.33 15.05
C GLU A 8 10.50 16.14 14.24
N LEU A 9 10.73 15.71 12.99
CA LEU A 9 11.53 16.45 12.04
C LEU A 9 10.70 17.67 11.58
N VAL A 10 10.55 18.66 12.47
CA VAL A 10 10.04 19.97 12.10
C VAL A 10 11.09 20.55 11.15
N GLN A 11 10.85 20.41 9.85
CA GLN A 11 11.69 21.05 8.85
C GLN A 11 11.61 22.56 9.09
N GLN A 12 12.68 23.11 9.67
CA GLN A 12 12.80 24.55 9.80
C GLN A 12 12.82 25.15 8.38
N PRO A 13 12.02 26.19 8.11
CA PRO A 13 12.00 26.82 6.80
C PRO A 13 13.39 27.34 6.47
N SER A 14 13.85 27.05 5.26
CA SER A 14 15.12 27.52 4.75
C SER A 14 15.16 29.05 4.63
N ALA A 15 16.35 29.65 4.63
CA ALA A 15 16.51 31.10 4.45
C ALA A 15 15.84 31.62 3.17
N ALA A 16 15.79 30.81 2.11
CA ALA A 16 15.07 31.12 0.88
C ALA A 16 13.55 31.15 1.07
N GLU A 17 13.00 30.22 1.87
CA GLU A 17 11.56 30.19 2.19
C GLU A 17 11.16 31.36 3.09
N VAL A 18 12.01 31.73 4.04
CA VAL A 18 11.80 32.91 4.89
C VAL A 18 11.81 34.19 4.04
N ALA A 19 12.82 34.39 3.19
CA ALA A 19 12.89 35.55 2.31
C ALA A 19 11.68 35.64 1.36
N LEU A 20 11.25 34.50 0.80
CA LEU A 20 10.03 34.43 -0.01
C LEU A 20 8.76 34.72 0.80
N ALA A 21 8.70 34.32 2.07
CA ALA A 21 7.58 34.63 2.95
C ALA A 21 7.53 36.14 3.26
N GLU A 22 8.67 36.76 3.56
CA GLU A 22 8.78 38.20 3.79
C GLU A 22 8.40 39.02 2.55
N MET A 23 8.90 38.64 1.36
CA MET A 23 8.50 39.30 0.11
C MET A 23 7.00 39.17 -0.14
N ARG A 24 6.40 37.99 0.08
CA ARG A 24 4.95 37.80 -0.10
C ARG A 24 4.13 38.62 0.90
N ALA A 25 4.61 38.73 2.14
CA ALA A 25 3.99 39.56 3.17
C ALA A 25 3.96 41.05 2.76
N GLN A 26 5.00 41.55 2.09
CA GLN A 26 5.00 42.92 1.52
C GLN A 26 3.92 43.12 0.45
N PHE A 27 3.54 42.08 -0.28
CA PHE A 27 2.42 42.10 -1.22
C PHE A 27 1.07 41.73 -0.59
N GLY A 28 0.99 41.62 0.75
CA GLY A 28 -0.22 41.24 1.47
C GLY A 28 -0.71 39.82 1.14
N ARG A 29 0.14 38.96 0.58
CA ARG A 29 -0.20 37.58 0.22
C ARG A 29 0.58 36.60 1.07
N ASN A 30 -0.02 35.47 1.41
CA ASN A 30 0.69 34.36 2.06
C ASN A 30 1.02 33.25 1.04
N GLY A 31 1.90 32.32 1.41
CA GLY A 31 2.30 31.22 0.55
C GLY A 31 1.14 30.29 0.15
N ALA A 32 0.14 30.13 1.00
CA ALA A 32 -1.04 29.31 0.75
C ALA A 32 -1.92 29.92 -0.34
N ALA A 33 -2.25 31.21 -0.24
CA ALA A 33 -3.04 31.95 -1.24
C ALA A 33 -2.34 31.97 -2.61
N SER A 34 -1.01 32.10 -2.62
CA SER A 34 -0.25 32.03 -3.88
C SER A 34 -0.31 30.65 -4.54
N ARG A 35 -0.31 29.57 -3.77
CA ARG A 35 -0.45 28.21 -4.32
C ARG A 35 -1.89 27.94 -4.74
N TRP A 36 -2.85 28.33 -3.91
CA TRP A 36 -4.29 28.26 -4.21
C TRP A 36 -4.63 28.90 -5.54
N SER A 37 -4.19 30.13 -5.76
CA SER A 37 -4.44 30.89 -7.00
C SER A 37 -3.85 30.25 -8.27
N ARG A 38 -2.84 29.39 -8.13
CA ARG A 38 -2.24 28.64 -9.26
C ARG A 38 -2.95 27.34 -9.57
N LEU A 39 -3.76 26.82 -8.65
CA LEU A 39 -4.50 25.58 -8.89
C LEU A 39 -5.61 25.80 -9.92
N PRO A 40 -5.82 24.85 -10.85
CA PRO A 40 -6.97 24.90 -11.75
C PRO A 40 -8.27 24.79 -10.95
N THR A 41 -9.35 25.41 -11.44
CA THR A 41 -10.67 25.44 -10.76
C THR A 41 -11.16 24.05 -10.38
N ARG A 42 -10.89 23.04 -11.23
CA ARG A 42 -11.24 21.64 -10.93
C ARG A 42 -10.53 21.11 -9.68
N ALA A 43 -9.24 21.41 -9.51
CA ALA A 43 -8.49 20.98 -8.32
C ALA A 43 -8.99 21.70 -7.06
N ARG A 44 -9.26 23.01 -7.17
CA ARG A 44 -9.89 23.77 -6.08
C ARG A 44 -11.24 23.18 -5.68
N ALA A 45 -12.06 22.77 -6.64
CA ALA A 45 -13.36 22.14 -6.37
C ALA A 45 -13.24 20.80 -5.62
N VAL A 46 -12.24 19.97 -5.96
CA VAL A 46 -11.95 18.72 -5.21
C VAL A 46 -11.57 19.03 -3.77
N ILE A 47 -10.73 20.05 -3.56
CA ILE A 47 -10.34 20.46 -2.20
C ILE A 47 -11.53 21.02 -1.43
N CYS A 48 -12.36 21.88 -2.04
CA CYS A 48 -13.58 22.38 -1.41
C CYS A 48 -14.51 21.23 -1.01
N TYR A 49 -14.71 20.25 -1.89
CA TYR A 49 -15.52 19.07 -1.59
C TYR A 49 -14.97 18.30 -0.38
N ALA A 50 -13.67 18.03 -0.34
CA ALA A 50 -13.02 17.36 0.78
C ALA A 50 -13.15 18.16 2.09
N ALA A 51 -13.13 19.49 2.02
CA ALA A 51 -13.31 20.39 3.14
C ALA A 51 -14.79 20.55 3.59
N GLY A 52 -15.75 19.89 2.94
CA GLY A 52 -17.18 20.10 3.20
C GLY A 52 -17.70 21.49 2.77
N VAL A 53 -16.92 22.22 1.97
CA VAL A 53 -17.26 23.53 1.42
C VAL A 53 -17.89 23.36 0.04
N SER A 54 -18.87 24.21 -0.31
CA SER A 54 -19.51 24.14 -1.63
C SER A 54 -18.49 24.24 -2.78
N THR A 55 -18.56 23.31 -3.73
CA THR A 55 -17.68 23.28 -4.91
C THR A 55 -17.90 24.46 -5.84
N THR A 56 -19.04 25.14 -5.77
CA THR A 56 -19.30 26.39 -6.52
C THR A 56 -18.38 27.53 -6.08
N LEU A 57 -17.80 27.46 -4.88
CA LEU A 57 -16.87 28.45 -4.36
C LEU A 57 -15.44 28.25 -4.87
N ALA A 58 -15.17 27.19 -5.65
CA ALA A 58 -13.85 26.88 -6.16
C ALA A 58 -13.22 28.00 -7.02
N GLY A 59 -14.02 28.92 -7.57
CA GLY A 59 -13.53 30.09 -8.29
C GLY A 59 -13.01 31.22 -7.41
N ARG A 60 -13.22 31.15 -6.09
CA ARG A 60 -12.82 32.19 -5.15
C ARG A 60 -11.32 32.13 -4.85
N GLU A 61 -10.78 33.29 -4.53
CA GLU A 61 -9.46 33.42 -3.92
C GLU A 61 -9.51 33.02 -2.44
N LEU A 62 -8.37 32.61 -1.89
CA LEU A 62 -8.33 31.99 -0.57
C LEU A 62 -8.77 32.95 0.55
N ASP A 63 -8.50 34.25 0.37
CA ASP A 63 -8.87 35.35 1.28
C ASP A 63 -10.36 35.71 1.25
N GLN A 64 -11.12 35.20 0.28
CA GLN A 64 -12.57 35.41 0.15
C GLN A 64 -13.40 34.37 0.90
N PHE A 65 -12.75 33.36 1.49
CA PHE A 65 -13.35 32.41 2.41
C PHE A 65 -13.31 32.97 3.82
N ASP A 66 -14.31 32.66 4.63
CA ASP A 66 -14.26 32.95 6.06
C ASP A 66 -13.20 32.09 6.77
N PHE A 67 -12.91 32.42 8.02
CA PHE A 67 -11.87 31.74 8.79
C PHE A 67 -12.11 30.23 8.93
N ASP A 68 -13.35 29.84 9.22
CA ASP A 68 -13.72 28.43 9.42
C ASP A 68 -13.57 27.64 8.11
N GLN A 69 -13.95 28.23 6.98
CA GLN A 69 -13.74 27.65 5.65
C GLN A 69 -12.26 27.54 5.30
N GLN A 70 -11.46 28.56 5.60
CA GLN A 70 -10.01 28.50 5.37
C GLN A 70 -9.36 27.38 6.20
N GLU A 71 -9.77 27.23 7.45
CA GLU A 71 -9.27 26.16 8.32
C GLU A 71 -9.72 24.77 7.86
N ALA A 72 -10.99 24.62 7.46
CA ALA A 72 -11.50 23.38 6.88
C ALA A 72 -10.72 22.99 5.61
N ILE A 73 -10.43 23.96 4.74
CA ILE A 73 -9.60 23.75 3.54
C ILE A 73 -8.18 23.31 3.93
N ARG A 74 -7.57 23.92 4.95
CA ARG A 74 -6.23 23.57 5.43
C ARG A 74 -6.19 22.13 5.97
N LEU A 75 -7.17 21.72 6.77
CA LEU A 75 -7.28 20.37 7.31
C LEU A 75 -7.52 19.34 6.19
N ALA A 76 -8.44 19.62 5.27
CA ALA A 76 -8.72 18.75 4.13
C ALA A 76 -7.49 18.53 3.23
N LEU A 77 -6.66 19.56 3.04
CA LEU A 77 -5.38 19.40 2.32
C LEU A 77 -4.43 18.44 3.04
N GLY A 78 -4.37 18.50 4.37
CA GLY A 78 -3.60 17.55 5.18
C GLY A 78 -4.10 16.12 5.02
N GLU A 79 -5.42 15.91 5.10
CA GLU A 79 -6.05 14.60 4.92
C GLU A 79 -5.87 14.05 3.51
N LEU A 80 -5.98 14.89 2.48
CA LEU A 80 -5.73 14.51 1.09
C LEU A 80 -4.27 14.08 0.89
N LEU A 81 -3.30 14.80 1.48
CA LEU A 81 -1.89 14.41 1.41
C LEU A 81 -1.63 13.07 2.11
N ALA A 82 -2.22 12.86 3.29
CA ALA A 82 -2.13 11.59 4.00
C ALA A 82 -2.76 10.45 3.19
N THR A 83 -3.95 10.67 2.62
CA THR A 83 -4.63 9.69 1.77
C THR A 83 -3.81 9.35 0.53
N LEU A 84 -3.23 10.35 -0.14
CA LEU A 84 -2.38 10.14 -1.31
C LEU A 84 -1.10 9.38 -0.97
N HIS A 85 -0.61 9.45 0.28
CA HIS A 85 0.55 8.68 0.72
C HIS A 85 0.26 7.17 0.78
N GLU A 86 -0.98 6.78 1.07
CA GLU A 86 -1.41 5.37 1.09
C GLU A 86 -1.42 4.72 -0.30
N PHE A 87 -1.57 5.53 -1.37
CA PHE A 87 -1.59 5.06 -2.74
C PHE A 87 -0.27 5.41 -3.44
N ASP A 88 0.66 4.45 -3.48
CA ASP A 88 1.86 4.60 -4.31
C ASP A 88 1.52 4.53 -5.82
N GLY A 89 2.46 4.98 -6.65
CA GLY A 89 2.29 4.98 -8.11
C GLY A 89 2.14 3.58 -8.72
N GLY A 90 2.53 2.53 -8.01
CA GLY A 90 2.39 1.13 -8.45
C GLY A 90 0.95 0.64 -8.36
N VAL A 91 0.27 0.95 -7.26
CA VAL A 91 -1.13 0.53 -7.01
C VAL A 91 -2.12 1.31 -7.90
N LEU A 92 -1.79 2.56 -8.25
CA LEU A 92 -2.59 3.36 -9.18
C LEU A 92 -2.40 2.97 -10.66
N HIS A 93 -1.50 2.02 -10.96
CA HIS A 93 -1.34 1.54 -12.33
C HIS A 93 -2.63 0.84 -12.79
N ARG A 94 -3.12 1.20 -13.99
CA ARG A 94 -4.39 0.70 -14.56
C ARG A 94 -4.56 -0.83 -14.42
N ARG A 95 -3.47 -1.58 -14.64
CA ARG A 95 -3.48 -3.05 -14.52
C ARG A 95 -3.72 -3.53 -13.10
N GLU A 96 -3.08 -2.91 -12.10
CA GLU A 96 -3.27 -3.28 -10.70
C GLU A 96 -4.62 -2.79 -10.19
N TRP A 97 -5.02 -1.55 -10.53
CA TRP A 97 -6.30 -0.96 -10.12
C TRP A 97 -7.52 -1.76 -10.61
N HIS A 98 -7.45 -2.30 -11.83
CA HIS A 98 -8.52 -3.12 -12.40
C HIS A 98 -8.27 -4.63 -12.25
N ARG A 99 -7.22 -5.03 -11.50
CA ARG A 99 -6.99 -6.44 -11.22
C ARG A 99 -8.14 -6.91 -10.35
N THR A 100 -9.00 -7.75 -10.92
CA THR A 100 -10.04 -8.42 -10.15
C THR A 100 -9.33 -9.18 -9.04
N THR A 101 -9.69 -8.92 -7.79
CA THR A 101 -9.40 -9.79 -6.66
C THR A 101 -10.20 -11.08 -6.87
N ARG A 102 -9.84 -11.85 -7.90
CA ARG A 102 -10.27 -13.23 -8.00
C ARG A 102 -9.80 -13.84 -6.69
N ARG A 103 -10.76 -14.25 -5.86
CA ARG A 103 -10.54 -15.31 -4.88
C ARG A 103 -9.58 -16.27 -5.54
N ILE A 104 -8.48 -16.58 -4.87
CA ILE A 104 -7.69 -17.76 -5.18
C ILE A 104 -8.72 -18.89 -5.08
N GLU A 105 -9.33 -19.25 -6.22
CA GLU A 105 -10.13 -20.46 -6.30
C GLU A 105 -9.15 -21.56 -5.89
N GLY A 106 -9.57 -22.35 -4.91
CA GLY A 106 -8.76 -23.45 -4.41
C GLY A 106 -8.30 -24.36 -5.55
N PRO A 107 -7.40 -25.31 -5.26
CA PRO A 107 -6.73 -26.10 -6.28
C PRO A 107 -7.71 -26.63 -7.32
N THR A 108 -7.39 -26.34 -8.58
CA THR A 108 -8.19 -26.71 -9.74
C THR A 108 -8.39 -28.23 -9.71
N ARG A 109 -9.51 -28.74 -10.22
CA ARG A 109 -9.78 -30.20 -10.25
C ARG A 109 -8.61 -31.02 -10.80
N GLY A 110 -7.91 -30.51 -11.82
CA GLY A 110 -6.70 -31.15 -12.37
C GLY A 110 -5.50 -31.16 -11.42
N GLU A 111 -5.34 -30.13 -10.58
CA GLU A 111 -4.27 -30.07 -9.56
C GLU A 111 -4.54 -31.06 -8.42
N LEU A 112 -5.82 -31.25 -8.06
CA LEU A 112 -6.23 -32.29 -7.10
C LEU A 112 -6.04 -33.70 -7.68
N GLU A 113 -6.39 -33.91 -8.94
CA GLU A 113 -6.20 -35.20 -9.62
C GLU A 113 -4.70 -35.54 -9.79
N GLN A 114 -3.85 -34.54 -10.06
CA GLN A 114 -2.40 -34.70 -10.13
C GLN A 114 -1.80 -35.03 -8.75
N ALA A 115 -2.21 -34.33 -7.69
CA ALA A 115 -1.77 -34.63 -6.33
C ALA A 115 -2.16 -36.06 -5.91
N ALA A 116 -3.39 -36.48 -6.21
CA ALA A 116 -3.86 -37.84 -5.94
C ALA A 116 -3.08 -38.90 -6.72
N PHE A 117 -2.65 -38.60 -7.95
CA PHE A 117 -1.80 -39.49 -8.74
C PHE A 117 -0.39 -39.61 -8.15
N GLU A 118 0.20 -38.50 -7.73
CA GLU A 118 1.52 -38.48 -7.10
C GLU A 118 1.55 -39.22 -5.76
N ASP A 119 0.49 -39.10 -4.95
CA ASP A 119 0.37 -39.83 -3.69
C ASP A 119 0.25 -41.34 -3.91
N LYS A 120 -0.53 -41.78 -4.92
CA LYS A 120 -0.59 -43.20 -5.30
C LYS A 120 0.78 -43.72 -5.77
N ARG A 121 1.51 -42.91 -6.54
CA ARG A 121 2.85 -43.26 -6.99
C ARG A 121 3.83 -43.38 -5.81
N ARG A 122 3.75 -42.48 -4.83
CA ARG A 122 4.56 -42.54 -3.60
C ARG A 122 4.24 -43.77 -2.76
N ALA A 123 2.96 -44.12 -2.61
CA ALA A 123 2.53 -45.30 -1.88
C ALA A 123 3.10 -46.59 -2.50
N LEU A 124 3.05 -46.71 -3.82
CA LEU A 124 3.58 -47.87 -4.55
C LEU A 124 5.11 -47.98 -4.42
N LEU A 125 5.82 -46.85 -4.47
CA LEU A 125 7.28 -46.85 -4.24
C LEU A 125 7.64 -47.25 -2.80
N ASN A 126 6.85 -46.84 -1.81
CA ASN A 126 7.05 -47.23 -0.41
C ASN A 126 6.81 -48.73 -0.19
N GLU A 127 5.82 -49.33 -0.86
CA GLU A 127 5.58 -50.78 -0.81
C GLU A 127 6.72 -51.56 -1.46
N GLN A 128 7.27 -51.05 -2.57
CA GLN A 128 8.47 -51.63 -3.19
C GLN A 128 9.70 -51.51 -2.28
N ALA A 129 9.86 -50.39 -1.59
CA ALA A 129 10.95 -50.20 -0.62
C ALA A 129 10.84 -51.19 0.55
N SER A 130 9.64 -51.36 1.13
CA SER A 130 9.43 -52.25 2.28
C SER A 130 9.64 -53.73 1.93
N THR A 131 9.26 -54.14 0.71
CA THR A 131 9.49 -55.51 0.23
C THR A 131 10.98 -55.78 -0.01
N LEU A 132 11.72 -54.81 -0.54
CA LEU A 132 13.18 -54.90 -0.68
C LEU A 132 13.87 -54.95 0.68
N GLU A 133 13.47 -54.11 1.64
CA GLU A 133 14.00 -54.14 3.01
C GLU A 133 13.74 -55.50 3.68
N SER A 134 12.53 -56.05 3.52
CA SER A 134 12.17 -57.38 4.04
C SER A 134 13.03 -58.49 3.43
N ARG A 135 13.31 -58.43 2.13
CA ARG A 135 14.19 -59.39 1.44
C ARG A 135 15.63 -59.26 1.92
N ILE A 136 16.14 -58.04 2.09
CA ILE A 136 17.48 -57.78 2.62
C ILE A 136 17.60 -58.30 4.07
N ALA A 137 16.59 -58.08 4.90
CA ALA A 137 16.55 -58.59 6.27
C ALA A 137 16.53 -60.13 6.32
N ALA A 138 15.74 -60.77 5.44
CA ALA A 138 15.71 -62.22 5.32
C ALA A 138 17.06 -62.81 4.86
N LEU A 139 17.71 -62.19 3.87
CA LEU A 139 19.03 -62.59 3.40
C LEU A 139 20.11 -62.42 4.48
N ARG A 140 20.07 -61.32 5.24
CA ARG A 140 20.97 -61.11 6.40
C ARG A 140 20.75 -62.16 7.49
N LYS A 141 19.50 -62.52 7.77
CA LYS A 141 19.16 -63.58 8.73
C LYS A 141 19.64 -64.94 8.26
N ALA A 142 19.46 -65.27 6.98
CA ALA A 142 19.94 -66.52 6.38
C ALA A 142 21.48 -66.61 6.35
N ALA A 143 22.18 -65.50 6.09
CA ALA A 143 23.64 -65.43 6.11
C ALA A 143 24.22 -65.52 7.53
N GLY A 144 23.48 -65.09 8.57
CA GLY A 144 23.87 -65.23 9.97
C GLY A 144 23.57 -66.60 10.60
N SER A 145 22.75 -67.43 9.96
CA SER A 145 22.41 -68.80 10.40
C SER A 145 23.24 -69.91 9.73
N GLY A 146 24.29 -69.55 9.00
CA GLY A 146 25.26 -70.48 8.42
C GLY A 146 26.63 -70.36 9.10
N GLN A 147 26.70 -70.69 10.39
CA GLN A 147 27.90 -71.17 11.06
C GLN A 147 27.74 -72.67 11.32
#